data_AF-A0ABD3FV12-F1
#
_entry.id   AF-A0ABD3FV12-F1
#
_cell.length_a   1.000
_cell.length_b   1.000
_cell.length_c   1.000
_cell.angle_alpha   90.00
_cell.angle_beta   90.00
_cell.angle_gamma   90.00
#
_symmetry.space_group_name_H-M   'P 1'
#
loop_
_entity.id
_entity.type
_entity.pdbx_description
1 polymer ?
#
loop_
_entity_poly.entity_id
_entity_poly.type
_entity_poly.pdbx_seq_one_letter_code
_entity_poly.pdbx_strand_id
1 'polypeptide(L)'
;MRVIQLLFNLLLVALPATANTKACTLDCQPGQTCVLRTVTCIRAPCPPIQICVAEGESSTTCAKDCVDFQECRIYEPDGSEYCADVCAEGRCPGDSTCELQEVQCIRAPCPPVATCKSVSTLND
;
A
#
# COMPACT_ATOMS: atom_id res chain seq x y z
N MET A 1 18.60 -55.39 25.10
CA MET A 1 17.53 -54.54 25.68
C MET A 1 18.18 -53.33 26.33
N ARG A 2 17.67 -52.13 26.00
CA ARG A 2 17.95 -50.80 26.60
C ARG A 2 19.26 -50.13 26.15
N VAL A 3 19.22 -49.30 25.10
CA VAL A 3 18.80 -47.88 25.08
C VAL A 3 19.92 -47.00 25.65
N ILE A 4 20.84 -46.58 24.78
CA ILE A 4 21.61 -45.34 24.96
C ILE A 4 21.45 -44.58 23.64
N GLN A 5 20.27 -43.98 23.50
CA GLN A 5 20.04 -42.83 22.64
C GLN A 5 20.90 -41.70 23.21
N LEU A 6 21.92 -41.25 22.48
CA LEU A 6 22.52 -39.93 22.62
C LEU A 6 23.60 -39.82 21.55
N LEU A 7 23.26 -39.19 20.43
CA LEU A 7 24.09 -38.20 19.74
C LEU A 7 23.26 -37.62 18.60
N PHE A 8 22.31 -36.82 19.07
CA PHE A 8 21.70 -35.71 18.38
C PHE A 8 22.82 -34.80 17.87
N ASN A 9 23.00 -34.72 16.56
CA ASN A 9 23.45 -33.52 15.84
C ASN A 9 23.45 -33.84 14.34
N LEU A 10 22.24 -33.99 13.78
CA LEU A 10 22.05 -33.68 12.36
C LEU A 10 22.34 -32.19 12.23
N LEU A 11 23.55 -31.88 11.75
CA LEU A 11 23.90 -30.55 11.25
C LEU A 11 22.96 -30.26 10.07
N LEU A 12 21.82 -29.62 10.35
CA LEU A 12 21.03 -28.93 9.35
C LEU A 12 21.89 -27.76 8.87
N VAL A 13 22.69 -28.03 7.84
CA VAL A 13 23.31 -26.98 7.03
C VAL A 13 22.15 -26.26 6.36
N ALA A 14 21.72 -25.15 6.95
CA ALA A 14 20.83 -24.20 6.30
C ALA A 14 21.63 -23.63 5.12
N LEU A 15 21.41 -24.19 3.92
CA LEU A 15 21.85 -23.50 2.71
C LEU A 15 21.16 -22.14 2.72
N PRO A 16 21.88 -21.01 2.66
CA PRO A 16 21.25 -19.77 2.29
C PRO A 16 20.71 -20.00 0.89
N ALA A 17 19.38 -19.98 0.74
CA ALA A 17 18.76 -19.85 -0.56
C ALA A 17 19.30 -18.54 -1.13
N THR A 18 20.31 -18.65 -1.99
CA THR A 18 20.82 -17.54 -2.76
C THR A 18 19.66 -17.20 -3.69
N ALA A 19 18.84 -16.24 -3.26
CA ALA A 19 17.87 -15.60 -4.12
C ALA A 19 18.67 -15.09 -5.32
N ASN A 20 18.60 -15.83 -6.42
CA ASN A 20 19.25 -15.50 -7.65
C ASN A 20 18.63 -14.17 -8.08
N THR A 21 19.31 -13.06 -7.76
CA THR A 21 18.96 -11.71 -8.18
C THR A 21 19.17 -11.65 -9.68
N LYS A 22 18.25 -12.26 -10.43
CA LYS A 22 18.15 -12.09 -11.88
C LYS A 22 17.90 -10.61 -12.10
N ALA A 23 18.97 -9.89 -12.40
CA ALA A 23 18.93 -8.51 -12.80
C ALA A 23 18.00 -8.39 -14.02
N CYS A 24 17.31 -7.26 -14.13
CA CYS A 24 16.53 -7.00 -15.31
C CYS A 24 17.44 -6.91 -16.55
N THR A 25 17.00 -7.51 -17.64
CA THR A 25 17.65 -7.57 -18.95
C THR A 25 16.88 -6.81 -20.04
N LEU A 26 15.72 -6.21 -19.74
CA LEU A 26 14.97 -5.38 -20.69
C LEU A 26 15.73 -4.07 -20.96
N ASP A 27 15.86 -3.75 -22.24
CA ASP A 27 16.34 -2.45 -22.71
C ASP A 27 15.15 -1.49 -22.77
N CYS A 28 15.03 -0.65 -21.73
CA CYS A 28 13.92 0.30 -21.61
C CYS A 28 14.25 1.62 -22.31
N GLN A 29 13.23 2.36 -22.74
CA GLN A 29 13.45 3.67 -23.37
C GLN A 29 14.05 4.66 -22.36
N PRO A 30 14.73 5.73 -22.82
CA PRO A 30 15.19 6.79 -21.92
C PRO A 30 14.05 7.33 -21.04
N GLY A 31 14.29 7.39 -19.72
CA GLY A 31 13.26 7.76 -18.75
C GLY A 31 12.35 6.60 -18.33
N GLN A 32 12.74 5.35 -18.57
CA GLN A 32 12.09 4.15 -18.04
C GLN A 32 13.10 3.28 -17.29
N THR A 33 12.65 2.71 -16.17
CA THR A 33 13.41 1.75 -15.38
C THR A 33 12.77 0.38 -15.49
N CYS A 34 13.59 -0.65 -15.51
CA CYS A 34 13.08 -2.00 -15.51
C CYS A 34 12.87 -2.53 -14.10
N VAL A 35 11.67 -3.05 -13.85
CA VAL A 35 11.30 -3.67 -12.58
C VAL A 35 10.81 -5.12 -12.77
N LEU A 36 11.04 -5.94 -11.76
CA LEU A 36 10.46 -7.28 -11.68
C LEU A 36 9.09 -7.22 -11.01
N ARG A 37 8.05 -7.74 -11.67
CA ARG A 37 6.69 -7.89 -11.12
C ARG A 37 6.38 -9.36 -10.86
N THR A 38 5.99 -9.67 -9.63
CA THR A 38 5.46 -10.98 -9.27
C THR A 38 4.10 -11.17 -9.91
N VAL A 39 3.86 -12.33 -10.52
CA VAL A 39 2.59 -12.65 -11.17
C VAL A 39 1.95 -13.88 -10.52
N THR A 40 0.62 -13.89 -10.48
CA THR A 40 -0.14 -15.09 -10.14
C THR A 40 -0.42 -15.87 -11.41
N CYS A 41 0.02 -17.12 -11.47
CA CYS A 41 -0.23 -18.02 -12.59
C CYS A 41 -1.00 -19.25 -12.12
N ILE A 42 -1.70 -19.91 -13.05
CA ILE A 42 -2.60 -21.03 -12.75
C ILE A 42 -1.85 -22.25 -12.20
N ARG A 43 -0.57 -22.43 -12.58
CA ARG A 43 0.28 -23.55 -12.13
C ARG A 43 1.67 -23.04 -11.75
N ALA A 44 2.07 -23.29 -10.51
CA ALA A 44 3.39 -22.94 -10.00
C ALA A 44 4.52 -23.78 -10.63
N PRO A 45 5.76 -23.26 -10.72
CA PRO A 45 6.20 -21.94 -10.24
C PRO A 45 5.92 -20.80 -11.22
N CYS A 46 5.55 -19.63 -10.68
CA CYS A 46 5.34 -18.40 -11.46
C CYS A 46 6.58 -17.50 -11.34
N PRO A 47 7.53 -17.56 -12.29
CA PRO A 47 8.67 -16.65 -12.26
C PRO A 47 8.20 -15.19 -12.41
N PRO A 48 8.86 -14.23 -11.75
CA PRO A 48 8.55 -12.82 -11.93
C PRO A 48 8.78 -12.40 -13.39
N ILE A 49 7.93 -11.52 -13.90
CA ILE A 49 8.08 -10.91 -15.22
C ILE A 49 8.89 -9.62 -15.10
N GLN A 50 9.54 -9.22 -16.19
CA GLN A 50 10.25 -7.94 -16.27
C GLN A 50 9.35 -6.94 -17.04
N ILE A 51 9.28 -5.70 -16.59
CA ILE A 51 8.50 -4.63 -17.25
C ILE A 51 9.23 -3.29 -17.13
N CYS A 52 9.19 -2.48 -18.18
CA CYS A 52 9.66 -1.09 -18.16
C CYS A 52 8.55 -0.18 -17.60
N VAL A 53 8.87 0.59 -16.57
CA VAL A 53 7.99 1.61 -15.97
C VAL A 53 8.69 2.96 -16.07
N ALA A 54 7.97 4.08 -16.20
CA ALA A 54 8.65 5.37 -16.31
C ALA A 54 9.43 5.69 -15.02
N GLU A 55 10.66 6.20 -15.17
CA GLU A 55 11.46 6.78 -14.09
C GLU A 55 10.76 8.06 -13.63
N GLY A 56 9.90 7.94 -12.62
CA GLY A 56 9.04 9.03 -12.14
C GLY A 56 7.56 8.67 -12.07
N GLU A 57 7.12 7.49 -12.52
CA GLU A 57 5.76 6.98 -12.32
C GLU A 57 5.52 6.36 -10.93
N SER A 58 6.30 6.83 -9.97
CA SER A 58 5.85 6.95 -8.60
C SER A 58 6.11 8.40 -8.29
N SER A 59 5.12 9.28 -8.52
CA SER A 59 5.14 10.57 -7.85
C SER A 59 5.11 10.21 -6.36
N THR A 60 6.27 10.10 -5.70
CA THR A 60 6.30 9.77 -4.27
C THR A 60 5.65 10.90 -3.45
N THR A 61 5.32 12.00 -4.11
CA THR A 61 4.72 13.19 -3.55
C THR A 61 3.50 13.57 -4.39
N CYS A 62 2.34 13.60 -3.74
CA CYS A 62 1.10 14.07 -4.32
C CYS A 62 1.17 15.59 -4.53
N ALA A 63 0.92 16.07 -5.74
CA ALA A 63 1.08 17.48 -6.11
C ALA A 63 -0.24 18.25 -6.29
N LYS A 64 -1.38 17.56 -6.25
CA LYS A 64 -2.72 18.16 -6.37
C LYS A 64 -3.01 19.18 -5.25
N ASP A 65 -3.43 20.37 -5.65
CA ASP A 65 -3.96 21.37 -4.73
C ASP A 65 -5.31 20.91 -4.16
N CYS A 66 -5.36 20.78 -2.84
CA CYS A 66 -6.58 20.42 -2.10
C CYS A 66 -7.06 21.62 -1.28
N VAL A 67 -8.38 21.66 -1.01
CA VAL A 67 -8.95 22.74 -0.19
C VAL A 67 -8.70 22.48 1.31
N ASP A 68 -9.07 23.45 2.15
CA ASP A 68 -8.93 23.31 3.60
C ASP A 68 -9.55 21.99 4.12
N PHE A 69 -8.82 21.37 5.06
CA PHE A 69 -9.17 20.09 5.66
C PHE A 69 -9.25 18.92 4.68
N GLN A 70 -8.47 18.99 3.62
CA GLN A 70 -8.19 17.87 2.74
C GLN A 70 -6.69 17.64 2.62
N GLU A 71 -6.33 16.37 2.39
CA GLU A 71 -4.96 15.94 2.17
C GLU A 71 -4.84 15.30 0.78
N CYS A 72 -3.79 15.68 0.05
CA CYS A 72 -3.46 15.08 -1.24
C CYS A 72 -2.96 13.65 -1.04
N ARG A 73 -3.59 12.69 -1.70
CA ARG A 73 -3.22 11.27 -1.67
C ARG A 73 -3.16 10.66 -3.07
N ILE A 74 -2.40 9.58 -3.18
CA ILE A 74 -2.23 8.83 -4.42
C ILE A 74 -3.00 7.52 -4.31
N TYR A 75 -3.79 7.22 -5.34
CA TYR A 75 -4.51 5.96 -5.45
C TYR A 75 -3.56 4.91 -6.05
N GLU A 76 -2.99 4.07 -5.20
CA GLU A 76 -1.97 3.07 -5.57
C GLU A 76 -2.30 2.19 -6.80
N PRO A 77 -3.57 1.84 -7.09
CA PRO A 77 -3.89 1.00 -8.24
C PRO A 77 -3.58 1.62 -9.61
N ASP A 78 -3.68 2.94 -9.76
CA ASP A 78 -3.44 3.63 -11.04
C ASP A 78 -2.54 4.87 -10.94
N GLY A 79 -2.08 5.21 -9.73
CA GLY A 79 -1.23 6.38 -9.48
C GLY A 79 -1.98 7.71 -9.54
N SER A 80 -3.31 7.71 -9.64
CA SER A 80 -4.09 8.95 -9.73
C SER A 80 -4.11 9.72 -8.40
N GLU A 81 -4.06 11.05 -8.49
CA GLU A 81 -4.09 11.93 -7.31
C GLU A 81 -5.51 12.36 -6.95
N TYR A 82 -5.84 12.29 -5.67
CA TYR A 82 -7.13 12.68 -5.12
C TYR A 82 -6.98 13.44 -3.79
N CYS A 83 -8.01 14.23 -3.44
CA CYS A 83 -8.07 14.92 -2.17
C CYS A 83 -8.96 14.11 -1.22
N ALA A 84 -8.42 13.72 -0.07
CA ALA A 84 -9.12 13.00 0.99
C ALA A 84 -9.46 13.95 2.13
N ASP A 85 -10.68 13.88 2.66
CA ASP A 85 -11.03 14.66 3.84
C ASP A 85 -10.19 14.24 5.05
N VAL A 86 -9.84 15.22 5.90
CA VAL A 86 -9.20 15.00 7.18
C VAL A 86 -9.97 15.69 8.30
N CYS A 87 -9.97 15.06 9.48
CA CYS A 87 -10.42 15.71 10.70
C CYS A 87 -9.23 16.39 11.36
N ALA A 88 -9.27 17.72 11.44
CA ALA A 88 -8.29 18.54 12.14
C ALA A 88 -9.02 19.59 12.99
N GLU A 89 -8.29 20.24 13.90
CA GLU A 89 -8.81 21.33 14.72
C GLU A 89 -9.39 22.44 13.83
N GLY A 90 -10.58 22.94 14.17
CA GLY A 90 -11.28 23.96 13.40
C GLY A 90 -12.12 23.45 12.22
N ARG A 91 -12.08 22.16 11.87
CA ARG A 91 -12.98 21.58 10.84
C ARG A 91 -14.44 21.66 11.24
N CYS A 92 -14.71 21.45 12.53
CA CYS A 92 -16.04 21.39 13.10
C CYS A 92 -16.19 22.44 14.22
N PRO A 93 -17.41 22.97 14.45
CA PRO A 93 -17.68 23.87 15.56
C PRO A 93 -17.46 23.17 16.92
N GLY A 94 -17.17 23.95 17.96
CA GLY A 94 -16.70 23.44 19.26
C GLY A 94 -17.67 22.54 20.03
N ASP A 95 -18.94 22.50 19.65
CA ASP A 95 -19.99 21.63 20.18
C ASP A 95 -20.19 20.35 19.33
N SER A 96 -19.24 20.04 18.45
CA SER A 96 -19.29 18.88 17.59
C SER A 96 -17.93 18.21 17.41
N THR A 97 -17.98 16.91 17.17
CA THR A 97 -16.81 16.07 16.91
C THR A 97 -16.73 15.76 15.43
N CYS A 98 -15.54 15.91 14.85
CA CYS A 98 -15.28 15.47 13.48
C CYS A 98 -15.05 13.96 13.46
N GLU A 99 -15.75 13.27 12.57
CA GLU A 99 -15.54 11.84 12.30
C GLU A 99 -15.38 11.60 10.80
N LEU A 100 -14.42 10.76 10.43
CA LEU A 100 -14.29 10.26 9.07
C LEU A 100 -15.24 9.08 8.87
N GLN A 101 -16.22 9.25 7.98
CA GLN A 101 -17.21 8.24 7.67
C GLN A 101 -16.86 7.53 6.37
N GLU A 102 -16.68 6.22 6.44
CA GLU A 102 -16.51 5.37 5.26
C GLU A 102 -17.74 5.44 4.35
N VAL A 103 -17.50 5.63 3.06
CA VAL A 103 -18.55 5.73 2.05
C VAL A 103 -18.39 4.65 1.00
N GLN A 104 -19.51 4.26 0.39
CA GLN A 104 -19.51 3.42 -0.79
C GLN A 104 -19.73 4.31 -2.01
N CYS A 105 -18.85 4.20 -2.99
CA CYS A 105 -18.91 4.97 -4.21
C CYS A 105 -18.82 4.04 -5.43
N ILE A 106 -19.31 4.50 -6.57
CA ILE A 106 -19.39 3.66 -7.80
C ILE A 106 -18.00 3.49 -8.44
N ARG A 107 -17.07 4.42 -8.18
CA ARG A 107 -15.73 4.47 -8.79
C ARG A 107 -14.69 4.85 -7.75
N ALA A 108 -13.65 4.04 -7.61
CA ALA A 108 -12.55 4.30 -6.68
C ALA A 108 -11.68 5.51 -7.12
N PRO A 109 -10.97 6.18 -6.19
CA PRO A 109 -10.98 5.93 -4.74
C PRO A 109 -12.29 6.39 -4.07
N CYS A 110 -12.72 5.69 -3.02
CA CYS A 110 -13.81 6.11 -2.13
C CYS A 110 -13.21 6.64 -0.81
N PRO A 111 -12.60 7.84 -0.79
CA PRO A 111 -12.08 8.37 0.47
C PRO A 111 -13.23 8.55 1.48
N PRO A 112 -12.97 8.35 2.78
CA PRO A 112 -13.94 8.67 3.81
C PRO A 112 -14.26 10.17 3.79
N VAL A 113 -15.47 10.52 4.22
CA VAL A 113 -15.97 11.90 4.26
C VAL A 113 -15.96 12.41 5.69
N ALA A 114 -15.47 13.63 5.92
CA ALA A 114 -15.50 14.23 7.24
C ALA A 114 -16.92 14.74 7.58
N THR A 115 -17.48 14.22 8.66
CA THR A 115 -18.81 14.59 9.17
C THR A 115 -18.69 15.16 10.58
N CYS A 116 -19.29 16.33 10.82
CA CYS A 116 -19.40 16.89 12.16
C CYS A 116 -20.63 16.31 12.86
N LYS A 117 -20.42 15.57 13.95
CA LYS A 117 -21.49 15.06 14.80
C LYS A 117 -21.60 15.90 16.05
N SER A 118 -22.78 16.45 16.31
CA SER A 118 -23.05 17.13 17.56
C SER A 118 -22.78 16.20 18.73
N VAL A 119 -22.19 16.74 19.80
CA VAL A 119 -22.12 16.04 21.07
C VAL A 119 -23.53 16.07 21.65
N SER A 120 -24.40 15.18 21.17
CA SER A 120 -25.75 15.05 21.69
C SER A 120 -25.63 14.79 23.18
N THR A 121 -25.98 15.77 24.01
CA THR A 121 -26.31 15.52 25.40
C THR A 121 -27.38 14.44 25.41
N LEU A 122 -27.00 13.22 25.78
CA LEU A 122 -27.93 12.17 26.21
C LEU A 122 -28.80 12.78 27.31
N ASN A 123 -29.98 13.24 26.93
CA ASN A 123 -31.10 13.55 27.81
C ASN A 123 -32.34 13.09 27.05
N ASP A 124 -32.57 11.78 27.04
CA ASP A 124 -33.93 11.22 26.98
C ASP A 124 -34.18 10.52 28.32
#